data_AF-A0A0F9UZ65-F1
#
_entry.id   AF-A0A0F9UZ65-F1
#
_cell.length_a   1.000
_cell.length_b   1.000
_cell.length_c   1.000
_cell.angle_alpha   90.00
_cell.angle_beta   90.00
_cell.angle_gamma   90.00
#
_symmetry.space_group_name_H-M   'P 1'
#
loop_
_entity.id
_entity.type
_entity.pdbx_description
1 polymer ?
#
loop_
_entity_poly.entity_id
_entity_poly.type
_entity_poly.pdbx_seq_one_letter_code
_entity_poly.pdbx_strand_id
1 'polypeptide(L)'
;MRRGWEVELFNGSILRESDLDWKKVPKNQIARLSLFYDGREWNLSGKEAYFVKYRASVVPGIQESFRVERSIIGFYEGAKKICYHVEESTGKFSLEVIDNSGS
;
A
#
# COMPACT_ATOMS: atom_id res chain seq x y z
N MET A 1 -17.93 0.60 -3.88
CA MET A 1 -17.14 -0.38 -3.09
C MET A 1 -15.83 0.30 -2.68
N ARG A 2 -15.20 -0.10 -1.57
CA ARG A 2 -14.04 0.62 -1.00
C ARG A 2 -12.74 0.24 -1.72
N ARG A 3 -11.88 1.23 -1.96
CA ARG A 3 -10.49 1.08 -2.44
C ARG A 3 -9.52 1.86 -1.54
N GLY A 4 -8.23 1.55 -1.65
CA GLY A 4 -7.16 2.24 -0.94
C GLY A 4 -6.72 1.52 0.35
N TRP A 5 -5.82 2.13 1.11
CA TRP A 5 -5.31 1.54 2.35
C TRP A 5 -6.05 1.99 3.61
N GLU A 6 -5.97 1.15 4.64
CA GLU A 6 -6.33 1.45 6.02
C GLU A 6 -5.21 1.00 6.95
N VAL A 7 -4.98 1.77 8.01
CA VAL A 7 -4.00 1.46 9.05
C VAL A 7 -4.73 1.41 10.37
N GLU A 8 -4.56 0.32 11.09
CA GLU A 8 -4.89 0.23 12.50
C GLU A 8 -3.61 0.45 13.31
N LEU A 9 -3.68 1.39 14.25
CA LEU A 9 -2.60 1.65 15.19
C LEU A 9 -2.72 0.76 16.44
N PHE A 10 -1.63 0.57 17.18
CA PHE A 10 -1.63 -0.21 18.43
C PHE A 10 -2.61 0.31 19.48
N ASN A 11 -3.00 1.59 19.42
CA ASN A 11 -4.00 2.17 20.30
C ASN A 11 -5.46 1.95 19.84
N GLY A 12 -5.67 1.16 18.76
CA GLY A 12 -6.98 0.88 18.16
C GLY A 12 -7.50 1.97 17.22
N SER A 13 -6.75 3.07 17.02
CA SER A 13 -7.15 4.13 16.07
C SER A 13 -7.04 3.63 14.64
N ILE A 14 -7.99 4.04 13.79
CA ILE A 14 -8.03 3.69 12.37
C ILE A 14 -7.75 4.93 11.53
N LEU A 15 -6.73 4.86 10.68
CA LEU A 15 -6.35 5.88 9.71
C LEU A 15 -6.64 5.38 8.29
N ARG A 16 -7.15 6.24 7.43
CA ARG A 16 -7.56 5.88 6.07
C ARG A 16 -6.89 6.77 5.04
N GLU A 17 -6.69 6.23 3.85
CA GLU A 17 -6.12 6.94 2.70
C GLU A 17 -6.86 8.25 2.36
N SER A 18 -8.18 8.29 2.51
CA SER A 18 -8.99 9.49 2.23
C SER A 18 -8.74 10.64 3.19
N ASP A 19 -8.28 10.33 4.41
CA ASP A 19 -8.25 11.26 5.54
C ASP A 19 -6.82 11.73 5.83
N LEU A 20 -5.82 10.92 5.47
CA LEU A 20 -4.43 11.17 5.83
C LEU A 20 -3.46 10.68 4.74
N ASP A 21 -2.50 11.51 4.36
CA ASP A 21 -1.40 11.10 3.50
C ASP A 21 -0.48 10.07 4.20
N TRP A 22 -0.04 9.05 3.46
CA TRP A 22 0.82 7.98 3.99
C TRP A 22 2.10 8.49 4.68
N LYS A 23 2.67 9.61 4.24
CA LYS A 23 3.86 10.19 4.86
C LYS A 23 3.61 10.63 6.30
N LYS A 24 2.37 11.00 6.63
CA LYS A 24 1.94 11.44 7.97
C LYS A 24 1.54 10.30 8.90
N VAL A 25 1.44 9.07 8.39
CA VAL A 25 1.12 7.90 9.22
C VAL A 25 2.28 7.60 10.19
N PRO A 26 2.01 7.41 11.50
CA PRO A 26 3.02 7.02 12.48
C PRO A 26 3.42 5.54 12.30
N LYS A 27 4.39 5.28 11.42
CA LYS A 27 4.72 3.92 10.94
C LYS A 27 5.16 2.95 12.04
N ASN A 28 5.78 3.47 13.10
CA ASN A 28 6.21 2.70 14.27
C ASN A 28 5.05 2.29 15.20
N GLN A 29 3.84 2.80 14.97
CA GLN A 29 2.64 2.48 15.75
C GLN A 29 1.66 1.60 14.98
N ILE A 30 2.01 1.14 13.77
CA ILE A 30 1.11 0.33 12.94
C ILE A 30 0.99 -1.08 13.54
N ALA A 31 -0.22 -1.45 13.91
CA ALA A 31 -0.58 -2.82 14.27
C ALA A 31 -0.93 -3.65 13.02
N ARG A 32 -1.69 -3.05 12.09
CA ARG A 32 -2.14 -3.68 10.85
C ARG A 32 -2.23 -2.66 9.71
N LEU A 33 -1.79 -3.08 8.53
CA LEU A 33 -1.98 -2.37 7.26
C LEU A 33 -2.86 -3.23 6.35
N SER A 34 -3.98 -2.67 5.92
CA SER A 34 -4.96 -3.32 5.04
C SER A 34 -5.00 -2.60 3.70
N LEU A 35 -5.08 -3.35 2.60
CA LEU A 35 -5.39 -2.84 1.26
C LEU A 35 -6.77 -3.33 0.85
N PHE A 36 -7.63 -2.41 0.45
CA PHE A 36 -8.97 -2.71 -0.03
C PHE A 36 -9.06 -2.53 -1.54
N TYR A 37 -9.76 -3.45 -2.22
CA TYR A 37 -10.11 -3.32 -3.62
C TYR A 37 -11.45 -4.00 -3.91
N ASP A 38 -12.48 -3.21 -4.20
CA ASP A 38 -13.81 -3.69 -4.65
C ASP A 38 -14.35 -4.90 -3.86
N GLY A 39 -14.33 -4.80 -2.53
CA GLY A 39 -14.83 -5.84 -1.61
C GLY A 39 -13.81 -6.92 -1.25
N ARG A 40 -12.59 -6.88 -1.81
CA ARG A 40 -11.45 -7.69 -1.38
C ARG A 40 -10.56 -6.92 -0.41
N GLU A 41 -9.88 -7.65 0.45
CA GLU A 41 -9.02 -7.10 1.49
C GLU A 41 -7.77 -7.96 1.65
N TRP A 42 -6.61 -7.31 1.76
CA TRP A 42 -5.33 -7.95 2.09
C TRP A 42 -4.73 -7.28 3.32
N ASN A 43 -4.37 -8.09 4.32
CA ASN A 43 -3.93 -7.64 5.62
C ASN A 43 -2.46 -8.00 5.88
N LEU A 44 -1.72 -7.03 6.40
CA LEU A 44 -0.34 -7.18 6.87
C LEU A 44 -0.25 -6.77 8.34
N SER A 45 0.28 -7.64 9.19
CA SER A 45 0.40 -7.39 10.63
C SER A 45 1.74 -7.92 11.17
N GLY A 46 2.22 -7.34 12.27
CA GLY A 46 3.44 -7.79 12.96
C GLY A 46 4.72 -7.65 12.11
N LYS A 47 4.82 -6.62 11.27
CA LYS A 47 5.99 -6.36 10.42
C LYS A 47 6.79 -5.17 10.93
N GLU A 48 8.09 -5.19 10.69
CA GLU A 48 9.03 -4.20 11.23
C GLU A 48 8.87 -2.82 10.59
N ALA A 49 8.67 -2.77 9.28
CA ALA A 49 8.53 -1.51 8.56
C ALA A 49 7.58 -1.65 7.37
N TYR A 50 6.45 -0.94 7.42
CA TYR A 50 5.44 -0.93 6.37
C TYR A 50 5.69 0.18 5.33
N PHE A 51 5.20 -0.02 4.11
CA PHE A 51 5.11 1.02 3.10
C PHE A 51 3.86 0.88 2.23
N VAL A 52 3.46 2.00 1.65
CA VAL A 52 2.46 2.08 0.58
C VAL A 52 3.11 2.77 -0.62
N LYS A 53 2.83 2.28 -1.82
CA LYS A 53 3.20 2.92 -3.09
C LYS A 53 2.06 2.78 -4.09
N TYR A 54 2.08 3.67 -5.08
CA TYR A 54 1.22 3.57 -6.25
C TYR A 54 2.08 3.61 -7.51
N ARG A 55 1.68 2.85 -8.52
CA ARG A 55 2.07 3.12 -9.90
C ARG A 55 0.94 3.91 -10.52
N ALA A 56 1.24 5.14 -10.94
CA ALA A 56 0.29 5.99 -11.63
C ALA A 56 0.87 6.42 -12.97
N SER A 57 0.00 6.65 -13.95
CA SER A 57 0.35 7.20 -15.24
C SER A 57 -0.47 8.45 -15.54
N VAL A 58 0.10 9.35 -16.33
CA VAL A 58 -0.53 10.59 -16.79
C VAL A 58 -0.05 10.86 -18.21
N VAL A 59 -0.97 11.21 -19.11
CA VAL A 59 -0.64 11.68 -20.45
C VAL A 59 -0.09 13.11 -20.34
N PRO A 60 1.12 13.38 -20.87
CA PRO A 60 1.69 14.72 -20.82
C PRO A 60 0.74 15.77 -21.38
N GLY A 61 0.49 16.84 -20.63
CA GLY A 61 -0.39 17.94 -21.02
C GLY A 61 -1.88 17.74 -20.71
N ILE A 62 -2.31 16.57 -20.20
CA ILE A 62 -3.71 16.30 -19.83
C ILE A 62 -3.77 15.85 -18.38
N GLN A 63 -3.95 16.79 -17.45
CA GLN A 63 -3.95 16.47 -16.01
C GLN A 63 -5.08 15.51 -15.60
N GLU A 64 -6.24 15.60 -16.28
CA GLU A 64 -7.40 14.72 -16.06
C GLU A 64 -7.14 13.26 -16.43
N SER A 65 -6.04 12.96 -17.13
CA SER A 65 -5.66 11.59 -17.50
C SER A 65 -4.92 10.84 -16.40
N PHE A 66 -4.68 11.48 -15.24
CA PHE A 66 -4.05 10.82 -14.10
C PHE A 66 -4.86 9.60 -13.69
N ARG A 67 -4.20 8.45 -13.67
CA ARG A 67 -4.79 7.18 -13.26
C ARG A 67 -3.81 6.40 -12.41
N VAL A 68 -4.31 5.87 -11.30
CA VAL A 68 -3.57 4.85 -10.56
C VAL A 68 -3.76 3.54 -11.31
N GLU A 69 -2.65 2.95 -11.75
CA GLU A 69 -2.64 1.68 -12.46
C GLU A 69 -2.51 0.51 -11.47
N ARG A 70 -1.78 0.73 -10.38
CA ARG A 70 -1.48 -0.31 -9.41
C ARG A 70 -1.33 0.26 -8.00
N SER A 71 -2.03 -0.35 -7.05
CA SER A 71 -1.87 -0.10 -5.62
C SER A 71 -0.92 -1.12 -5.01
N ILE A 72 -0.04 -0.67 -4.12
CA ILE A 72 1.00 -1.51 -3.51
C ILE A 72 1.05 -1.26 -2.01
N ILE A 73 0.86 -2.31 -1.22
CA ILE A 73 1.23 -2.33 0.19
C ILE A 73 2.39 -3.29 0.40
N GLY A 74 3.18 -3.10 1.43
CA GLY A 74 4.29 -4.01 1.69
C GLY A 74 5.04 -3.73 2.96
N PHE A 75 6.08 -4.52 3.17
CA PHE A 75 6.96 -4.38 4.31
C PHE A 75 8.40 -4.77 3.98
N TYR A 76 9.31 -4.39 4.87
CA TYR A 76 10.69 -4.84 4.87
C TYR A 76 10.90 -5.96 5.88
N GLU A 77 11.70 -6.96 5.51
CA GLU A 77 12.13 -8.06 6.37
C GLU A 77 13.63 -8.25 6.16
N GLY A 78 14.43 -7.67 7.06
CA GLY A 78 15.87 -7.50 6.84
C GLY A 78 16.17 -6.70 5.56
N ALA A 79 17.01 -7.26 4.69
CA ALA A 79 17.35 -6.66 3.38
C ALA A 79 16.28 -6.89 2.29
N LYS A 80 15.24 -7.68 2.58
CA LYS A 80 14.19 -7.99 1.61
C LYS A 80 13.07 -6.98 1.70
N LYS A 81 12.52 -6.66 0.54
CA LYS A 81 11.32 -5.84 0.40
C LYS A 81 10.22 -6.68 -0.22
N ILE A 82 9.14 -6.85 0.51
CA ILE A 82 8.00 -7.68 0.11
C ILE A 82 6.87 -6.74 -0.32
N CYS A 83 6.44 -6.88 -1.57
CA CYS A 83 5.44 -6.03 -2.21
C CYS A 83 4.18 -6.83 -2.58
N TYR A 84 3.04 -6.37 -2.09
CA TYR A 84 1.71 -6.88 -2.42
C TYR A 84 1.08 -5.90 -3.39
N HIS A 85 0.83 -6.35 -4.62
CA HIS A 85 0.32 -5.53 -5.71
C HIS A 85 -1.13 -5.85 -6.01
N VAL A 86 -1.90 -4.82 -6.34
CA VAL A 86 -3.24 -4.95 -6.92
C VAL A 86 -3.31 -4.08 -8.17
N GLU A 87 -3.61 -4.69 -9.31
CA GLU A 87 -3.91 -3.99 -10.56
C GLU A 87 -5.28 -3.30 -10.48
N GLU A 88 -5.31 -1.97 -10.63
CA GLU A 88 -6.53 -1.16 -10.40
C GLU A 88 -7.62 -1.33 -11.45
N SER A 89 -7.26 -1.92 -12.60
CA SER A 89 -8.18 -2.21 -13.71
C SER A 89 -8.86 -3.57 -13.59
N THR A 90 -8.24 -4.53 -12.88
CA THR A 90 -8.69 -5.93 -12.86
C THR A 90 -8.87 -6.50 -11.46
N GLY A 91 -8.33 -5.84 -10.43
CA GLY A 91 -8.22 -6.40 -9.08
C GLY A 91 -7.29 -7.61 -9.00
N LYS A 92 -6.44 -7.84 -10.02
CA LYS A 92 -5.48 -8.95 -10.01
C LYS A 92 -4.43 -8.67 -8.94
N PHE A 93 -4.28 -9.64 -8.04
CA PHE A 93 -3.31 -9.59 -6.96
C PHE A 93 -2.02 -10.33 -7.35
N SER A 94 -0.86 -9.79 -6.96
CA SER A 94 0.43 -10.48 -7.09
C SER A 94 1.40 -10.10 -5.98
N LEU A 95 2.28 -11.03 -5.62
CA LEU A 95 3.37 -10.83 -4.65
C LEU A 95 4.70 -10.70 -5.40
N GLU A 96 5.51 -9.72 -5.03
CA GLU A 96 6.89 -9.55 -5.49
C GLU A 96 7.81 -9.47 -4.27
N VAL A 97 8.94 -10.17 -4.32
CA VAL A 97 9.98 -10.11 -3.29
C VAL A 97 11.25 -9.59 -3.94
N ILE A 98 11.73 -8.45 -3.46
CA ILE A 98 12.95 -7.80 -3.95
C ILE A 98 14.03 -8.00 -2.89
N ASP A 99 15.12 -8.65 -3.28
CA ASP A 99 16.27 -8.85 -2.40
C ASP A 99 17.28 -7.71 -2.59
N ASN A 100 17.60 -6.96 -1.53
CA ASN A 100 18.61 -5.90 -1.57
C ASN A 100 19.91 -6.30 -0.86
N SER A 101 20.20 -7.60 -0.70
CA SER A 101 21.42 -8.08 -0.02
C SER A 101 22.73 -7.83 -0.79
N GLY A 102 22.68 -7.18 -1.96
CA GLY A 102 23.85 -6.78 -2.73
C GLY A 102 23.85 -5.29 -3.07
N SER A 103 24.46 -4.46 -2.22
CA SER A 103 24.96 -3.12 -2.54
C SER A 103 26.19 -2.85 -1.71
#